data_AF-A0AAI9SAC5-F1
#
_entry.id   AF-A0AAI9SAC5-F1
#
_cell.length_a   1.000
_cell.length_b   1.000
_cell.length_c   1.000
_cell.angle_alpha   90.00
_cell.angle_beta   90.00
_cell.angle_gamma   90.00
#
_symmetry.space_group_name_H-M   'P 1'
#
loop_
_entity.id
_entity.type
_entity.pdbx_description
1 polymer ?
#
loop_
_entity_poly.entity_id
_entity_poly.type
_entity_poly.pdbx_seq_one_letter_code
_entity_poly.pdbx_strand_id
1 'polypeptide(L)'
;MPQQSIRVLHTSDWHLGKTLADVDRTSDYRAFLNWLIGIIEVRSIDVLLVAGDIFDTTMPSADAQRLYYSFLTEAAKTNLRQIVITAGNHDSQRFLRAPRELLSVVRTFVAGSTAEKEVCVIRDKDGAPLLGIAAVPYLREGDVRLSGENDTDAARAAAWGRGIGEHYRKALEALKTALSGAEVPMIAAGHLFVTGAKVAGPEEGSDGGVYVGSLRNVSAAVFGNAWDYVALGHIHRAQKVAAEIPVRYSGSPLALDIGGAGDRHVVIELEFEGKILTETEIEVPQPRRVMRIRGNLGELMARIESAGSESPGAIIEAIYEGEPMDAGLLVSELGRSAGEAGVNLSAVRPKLLLDGTGDAGPVKSLDDISPDGVFRSVLDANAVSDEDRDALTPLFLEALERAEILEREKKAKVREKLAQGEKSAEEDGE
;
A
#
# COMPACT_ATOMS: atom_id res chain seq x y z
N MET A 1 24.79 34.34 -3.64
CA MET A 1 25.03 32.89 -3.81
C MET A 1 23.86 32.37 -4.62
N PRO A 2 24.05 31.63 -5.72
CA PRO A 2 22.92 30.91 -6.32
C PRO A 2 22.32 30.01 -5.24
N GLN A 3 21.00 30.09 -5.05
CA GLN A 3 20.29 29.30 -4.06
C GLN A 3 20.46 27.83 -4.44
N GLN A 4 21.02 27.01 -3.55
CA GLN A 4 21.30 25.61 -3.84
C GLN A 4 19.98 24.86 -4.01
N SER A 5 19.74 24.32 -5.20
CA SER A 5 18.58 23.48 -5.49
C SER A 5 18.72 22.14 -4.78
N ILE A 6 17.64 21.59 -4.22
CA ILE A 6 17.61 20.24 -3.66
C ILE A 6 16.52 19.41 -4.34
N ARG A 7 16.88 18.17 -4.74
CA ARG A 7 15.95 17.24 -5.40
C ARG A 7 15.55 16.10 -4.47
N VAL A 8 14.25 15.92 -4.27
CA VAL A 8 13.67 14.84 -3.48
C VAL A 8 12.87 13.92 -4.40
N LEU A 9 13.07 12.62 -4.32
CA LEU A 9 12.25 11.63 -5.00
C LEU A 9 11.27 11.01 -4.00
N HIS A 10 9.98 11.23 -4.21
CA HIS A 10 8.89 10.72 -3.38
C HIS A 10 8.25 9.49 -4.04
N THR A 11 8.21 8.39 -3.29
CA THR A 11 7.54 7.13 -3.63
C THR A 11 6.89 6.53 -2.36
N SER A 12 6.01 5.55 -2.50
CA SER A 12 5.32 4.87 -1.41
C SER A 12 4.81 3.50 -1.87
N ASP A 13 4.23 2.73 -0.95
CA ASP A 13 3.40 1.55 -1.28
C ASP A 13 4.15 0.52 -2.15
N TRP A 14 5.38 0.17 -1.74
CA TRP A 14 6.20 -0.80 -2.45
C TRP A 14 5.65 -2.22 -2.30
N HIS A 15 5.15 -2.57 -1.11
CA HIS A 15 4.64 -3.90 -0.79
C HIS A 15 5.60 -5.04 -1.19
N LEU A 16 6.88 -4.90 -0.84
CA LEU A 16 7.87 -5.94 -1.15
C LEU A 16 7.42 -7.29 -0.57
N GLY A 17 7.39 -8.30 -1.44
CA GLY A 17 6.94 -9.65 -1.10
C GLY A 17 5.49 -9.96 -1.48
N LYS A 18 4.71 -9.00 -2.01
CA LYS A 18 3.36 -9.25 -2.49
C LYS A 18 3.36 -10.15 -3.74
N THR A 19 2.48 -11.14 -3.76
CA THR A 19 2.17 -11.93 -4.96
C THR A 19 0.98 -11.32 -5.70
N LEU A 20 0.85 -11.61 -7.00
CA LEU A 20 -0.35 -11.26 -7.76
C LEU A 20 -0.82 -12.48 -8.53
N ALA A 21 -2.01 -12.97 -8.18
CA ALA A 21 -2.57 -14.20 -8.75
C ALA A 21 -1.62 -15.41 -8.62
N ASP A 22 -1.07 -15.60 -7.42
CA ASP A 22 -0.09 -16.64 -7.07
C ASP A 22 1.24 -16.58 -7.83
N VAL A 23 1.45 -15.53 -8.65
CA VAL A 23 2.73 -15.29 -9.33
C VAL A 23 3.70 -14.63 -8.34
N ASP A 24 4.89 -15.22 -8.21
CA ASP A 24 6.02 -14.58 -7.54
C ASP A 24 6.52 -13.38 -8.35
N ARG A 25 6.71 -12.26 -7.64
CA ARG A 25 7.09 -10.97 -8.21
C ARG A 25 8.42 -10.46 -7.70
N THR A 26 9.19 -11.30 -7.02
CA THR A 26 10.52 -10.97 -6.52
C THR A 26 11.44 -10.41 -7.64
N SER A 27 11.33 -10.94 -8.87
CA SER A 27 12.03 -10.39 -10.04
C SER A 27 11.56 -9.00 -10.44
N ASP A 28 10.26 -8.75 -10.37
CA ASP A 28 9.63 -7.48 -10.76
C ASP A 28 10.06 -6.38 -9.79
N TYR A 29 10.01 -6.67 -8.48
CA TYR A 29 10.51 -5.76 -7.45
C TYR A 29 11.99 -5.47 -7.60
N ARG A 30 12.81 -6.48 -7.92
CA ARG A 30 14.24 -6.26 -8.18
C ARG A 30 14.46 -5.33 -9.38
N ALA A 31 13.72 -5.53 -10.46
CA ALA A 31 13.81 -4.68 -11.65
C ALA A 31 13.39 -3.23 -11.34
N PHE A 32 12.30 -3.03 -10.59
CA PHE A 32 11.88 -1.72 -10.10
C PHE A 32 12.96 -1.06 -9.24
N LEU A 33 13.49 -1.76 -8.23
CA LEU A 33 14.50 -1.21 -7.33
C LEU A 33 15.79 -0.85 -8.08
N ASN A 34 16.23 -1.66 -9.03
CA ASN A 34 17.37 -1.34 -9.89
C ASN A 34 17.10 -0.12 -10.78
N TRP A 35 15.91 -0.02 -11.36
CA TRP A 35 15.50 1.16 -12.12
C TRP A 35 15.49 2.42 -11.24
N LEU A 36 15.00 2.31 -10.00
CA LEU A 36 14.95 3.42 -9.04
C LEU A 36 16.36 3.94 -8.72
N ILE A 37 17.34 3.05 -8.52
CA ILE A 37 18.76 3.42 -8.39
C ILE A 37 19.24 4.19 -9.62
N GLY A 38 18.94 3.70 -10.82
CA GLY A 38 19.32 4.37 -12.06
C GLY A 38 18.71 5.78 -12.20
N ILE A 39 17.44 5.95 -11.81
CA ILE A 39 16.79 7.26 -11.79
C ILE A 39 17.42 8.21 -10.78
N ILE A 40 17.74 7.72 -9.58
CA ILE A 40 18.44 8.50 -8.54
C ILE A 40 19.73 9.09 -9.10
N GLU A 41 20.54 8.29 -9.79
CA GLU A 41 21.81 8.73 -10.38
C GLU A 41 21.61 9.68 -11.57
N VAL A 42 20.80 9.27 -12.55
CA VAL A 42 20.57 10.04 -13.80
C VAL A 42 19.99 11.42 -13.51
N ARG A 43 19.12 11.52 -12.51
CA ARG A 43 18.46 12.78 -12.14
C ARG A 43 19.13 13.51 -10.99
N SER A 44 20.26 12.98 -10.49
CA SER A 44 21.03 13.56 -9.40
C SER A 44 20.17 13.87 -8.17
N ILE A 45 19.34 12.90 -7.77
CA ILE A 45 18.45 13.02 -6.61
C ILE A 45 19.29 13.16 -5.34
N ASP A 46 18.96 14.11 -4.47
CA ASP A 46 19.62 14.31 -3.18
C ASP A 46 18.98 13.47 -2.07
N VAL A 47 17.65 13.31 -2.09
CA VAL A 47 16.91 12.62 -1.01
C VAL A 47 15.89 11.67 -1.60
N LEU A 48 15.87 10.42 -1.12
CA LEU A 48 14.79 9.48 -1.38
C LEU A 48 13.84 9.47 -0.19
N LEU A 49 12.56 9.76 -0.41
CA LEU A 49 11.50 9.71 0.59
C LEU A 49 10.51 8.58 0.24
N VAL A 50 10.41 7.59 1.13
CA VAL A 50 9.48 6.46 0.99
C VAL A 50 8.38 6.57 2.05
N ALA A 51 7.16 6.93 1.61
CA ALA A 51 6.04 7.25 2.49
C ALA A 51 5.19 6.01 2.87
N GLY A 52 5.83 4.99 3.43
CA GLY A 52 5.16 3.82 4.01
C GLY A 52 4.91 2.66 3.05
N ASP A 53 4.46 1.55 3.64
CA ASP A 53 4.23 0.23 3.04
C ASP A 53 5.42 -0.27 2.23
N ILE A 54 6.56 -0.39 2.93
CA ILE A 54 7.78 -1.01 2.39
C ILE A 54 7.53 -2.48 2.09
N PHE A 55 6.92 -3.19 3.05
CA PHE A 55 6.61 -4.61 2.95
C PHE A 55 5.11 -4.85 2.83
N ASP A 56 4.73 -5.94 2.18
CA ASP A 56 3.31 -6.32 2.07
C ASP A 56 2.71 -6.81 3.40
N THR A 57 3.56 -7.26 4.33
CA THR A 57 3.11 -7.77 5.64
C THR A 57 4.05 -7.33 6.76
N THR A 58 3.54 -7.37 7.98
CA THR A 58 4.31 -7.01 9.20
C THR A 58 5.44 -7.99 9.51
N MET A 59 5.41 -9.17 8.89
CA MET A 59 6.43 -10.23 8.99
C MET A 59 6.94 -10.59 7.59
N PRO A 60 7.81 -9.75 6.99
CA PRO A 60 8.25 -9.95 5.61
C PRO A 60 9.09 -11.21 5.44
N SER A 61 8.98 -11.84 4.27
CA SER A 61 9.81 -13.00 3.90
C SER A 61 11.29 -12.65 3.80
N ALA A 62 12.16 -13.66 3.89
CA ALA A 62 13.61 -13.45 3.74
C ALA A 62 13.99 -12.82 2.38
N ASP A 63 13.26 -13.13 1.32
CA ASP A 63 13.51 -12.55 0.00
C ASP A 63 13.09 -11.09 -0.10
N ALA A 64 11.94 -10.72 0.50
CA ALA A 64 11.53 -9.32 0.61
C ALA A 64 12.54 -8.50 1.42
N GLN A 65 12.99 -9.03 2.56
CA GLN A 65 14.05 -8.41 3.37
C GLN A 65 15.36 -8.27 2.59
N ARG A 66 15.75 -9.29 1.82
CA ARG A 66 16.95 -9.25 0.98
C ARG A 66 16.85 -8.16 -0.07
N LEU A 67 15.72 -8.01 -0.76
CA LEU A 67 15.48 -6.93 -1.72
C LEU A 67 15.66 -5.56 -1.06
N TYR A 68 15.02 -5.34 0.09
CA TYR A 68 15.10 -4.09 0.84
C TYR A 68 16.53 -3.72 1.24
N TYR A 69 17.24 -4.61 1.95
CA TYR A 69 18.60 -4.31 2.40
C TYR A 69 19.62 -4.22 1.26
N SER A 70 19.45 -5.00 0.19
CA SER A 70 20.29 -4.88 -1.01
C SER A 70 20.09 -3.52 -1.66
N PHE A 71 18.84 -3.09 -1.83
CA PHE A 71 18.52 -1.76 -2.36
C PHE A 71 19.16 -0.65 -1.53
N LEU A 72 18.99 -0.65 -0.20
CA LEU A 72 19.58 0.38 0.65
C LEU A 72 21.11 0.43 0.54
N THR A 73 21.74 -0.74 0.41
CA THR A 73 23.20 -0.85 0.23
C THR A 73 23.65 -0.25 -1.11
N GLU A 74 22.92 -0.50 -2.20
CA GLU A 74 23.24 0.08 -3.51
C GLU A 74 22.90 1.59 -3.56
N ALA A 75 21.76 1.99 -3.00
CA ALA A 75 21.35 3.39 -2.89
C ALA A 75 22.38 4.21 -2.12
N ALA A 76 22.97 3.66 -1.08
CA ALA A 76 24.04 4.30 -0.32
C ALA A 76 25.36 4.46 -1.08
N LYS A 77 25.52 3.92 -2.29
CA LYS A 77 26.68 4.18 -3.17
C LYS A 77 26.44 5.36 -4.12
N THR A 78 25.19 5.80 -4.27
CA THR A 78 24.81 6.94 -5.11
C THR A 78 25.15 8.29 -4.47
N ASN A 79 24.76 9.38 -5.14
CA ASN A 79 24.87 10.75 -4.67
C ASN A 79 23.83 11.15 -3.59
N LEU A 80 22.95 10.23 -3.17
CA LEU A 80 21.95 10.51 -2.13
C LEU A 80 22.60 11.03 -0.84
N ARG A 81 22.10 12.15 -0.34
CA ARG A 81 22.41 12.68 0.99
C ARG A 81 21.74 11.86 2.07
N GLN A 82 20.48 11.47 1.84
CA GLN A 82 19.67 10.77 2.83
C GLN A 82 18.58 9.92 2.15
N ILE A 83 18.30 8.76 2.72
CA ILE A 83 17.08 7.98 2.50
C ILE A 83 16.20 8.17 3.73
N VAL A 84 14.93 8.52 3.55
CA VAL A 84 13.95 8.75 4.62
C VAL A 84 12.79 7.80 4.42
N ILE A 85 12.50 6.99 5.44
CA ILE A 85 11.49 5.93 5.38
C ILE A 85 10.49 6.11 6.52
N THR A 86 9.21 6.10 6.18
CA THR A 86 8.12 5.93 7.14
C THR A 86 7.57 4.50 7.06
N ALA A 87 6.97 4.03 8.15
CA ALA A 87 6.24 2.76 8.17
C ALA A 87 4.79 3.01 7.77
N GLY A 88 4.22 2.19 6.87
CA GLY A 88 2.80 2.22 6.55
C GLY A 88 1.97 1.29 7.45
N ASN A 89 0.72 1.00 7.06
CA ASN A 89 -0.15 0.13 7.86
C ASN A 89 0.19 -1.37 7.72
N HIS A 90 0.86 -1.78 6.65
CA HIS A 90 1.35 -3.15 6.47
C HIS A 90 2.68 -3.40 7.17
N ASP A 91 3.43 -2.35 7.47
CA ASP A 91 4.75 -2.46 8.07
C ASP A 91 4.71 -2.70 9.59
N SER A 92 5.71 -3.43 10.08
CA SER A 92 6.08 -3.38 11.50
C SER A 92 7.08 -2.25 11.73
N GLN A 93 6.64 -1.15 12.33
CA GLN A 93 7.52 -0.02 12.66
C GLN A 93 8.69 -0.45 13.55
N ARG A 94 8.46 -1.38 14.49
CA ARG A 94 9.52 -1.94 15.35
C ARG A 94 10.56 -2.68 14.52
N PHE A 95 10.12 -3.47 13.54
CA PHE A 95 11.01 -4.22 12.64
C PHE A 95 11.85 -3.27 11.78
N LEU A 96 11.22 -2.32 11.09
CA LEU A 96 11.93 -1.36 10.23
C LEU A 96 12.97 -0.53 11.00
N ARG A 97 12.65 -0.17 12.25
CA ARG A 97 13.52 0.66 13.09
C ARG A 97 14.57 -0.12 13.89
N ALA A 98 14.40 -1.43 14.09
CA ALA A 98 15.32 -2.24 14.87
C ALA A 98 16.80 -2.08 14.44
N PRO A 99 17.16 -2.05 13.13
CA PRO A 99 18.54 -1.85 12.69
C PRO A 99 18.92 -0.38 12.48
N ARG A 100 18.26 0.61 13.11
CA ARG A 100 18.46 2.05 12.83
C ARG A 100 19.93 2.50 12.94
N GLU A 101 20.70 1.93 13.87
CA GLU A 101 22.12 2.26 14.05
C GLU A 101 22.93 1.81 12.83
N LEU A 102 22.67 0.61 12.32
CA LEU A 102 23.29 0.11 11.09
C LEU A 102 22.83 0.93 9.87
N LEU A 103 21.53 1.23 9.78
CA LEU A 103 20.96 2.00 8.68
C LEU A 103 21.51 3.44 8.62
N SER A 104 21.90 4.01 9.76
CA SER A 104 22.53 5.34 9.77
C SER A 104 23.87 5.39 9.01
N VAL A 105 24.61 4.28 8.95
CA VAL A 105 25.88 4.18 8.21
C VAL A 105 25.64 4.27 6.71
N VAL A 106 24.51 3.76 6.24
CA VAL A 106 24.06 3.81 4.84
C VAL A 106 23.12 4.99 4.59
N ARG A 107 23.27 6.08 5.37
CA ARG A 107 22.53 7.34 5.21
C ARG A 107 21.00 7.14 5.19
N THR A 108 20.50 6.16 5.93
CA THR A 108 19.07 5.84 5.99
C THR A 108 18.49 6.20 7.35
N PHE A 109 17.44 7.02 7.32
CA PHE A 109 16.65 7.41 8.48
C PHE A 109 15.30 6.69 8.42
N VAL A 110 14.97 5.98 9.50
CA VAL A 110 13.66 5.34 9.67
C VAL A 110 12.92 6.05 10.79
N ALA A 111 11.74 6.56 10.48
CA ALA A 111 10.89 7.32 11.40
C ALA A 111 10.61 6.57 12.71
N GLY A 112 10.68 7.29 13.82
CA GLY A 112 10.35 6.78 15.14
C GLY A 112 8.88 6.91 15.51
N SER A 113 8.56 6.53 16.74
CA SER A 113 7.19 6.48 17.26
C SER A 113 6.77 7.74 18.02
N THR A 114 7.55 8.82 17.95
CA THR A 114 7.22 10.10 18.58
C THR A 114 7.59 11.21 17.61
N ALA A 115 6.89 12.35 17.71
CA ALA A 115 7.10 13.51 16.84
C ALA A 115 8.58 13.93 16.72
N GLU A 116 9.35 13.88 17.81
CA GLU A 116 10.78 14.26 17.82
C GLU A 116 11.66 13.21 17.14
N LYS A 117 11.21 11.96 17.05
CA LYS A 117 11.93 10.86 16.39
C LYS A 117 11.47 10.66 14.94
N GLU A 118 10.53 11.45 14.47
CA GLU A 118 10.03 11.47 13.09
C GLU A 118 10.72 12.55 12.25
N VAL A 119 11.41 13.50 12.87
CA VAL A 119 12.04 14.61 12.17
C VAL A 119 13.44 14.29 11.68
N CYS A 120 13.71 14.66 10.44
CA CYS A 120 15.01 14.51 9.77
C CYS A 120 15.38 15.85 9.11
N VAL A 121 16.58 16.36 9.42
CA VAL A 121 17.12 17.58 8.80
C VAL A 121 18.24 17.18 7.87
N ILE A 122 18.08 17.46 6.58
CA ILE A 122 19.07 17.19 5.55
C ILE A 122 19.98 18.40 5.51
N ARG A 123 21.29 18.16 5.58
CA ARG A 123 22.31 19.22 5.69
C ARG A 123 23.28 19.15 4.52
N ASP A 124 23.88 20.30 4.20
CA ASP A 124 25.00 20.35 3.28
C ASP A 124 26.29 19.80 3.94
N LYS A 125 27.40 19.86 3.20
CA LYS A 125 28.71 19.40 3.66
C LYS A 125 29.28 20.23 4.82
N ASP A 126 28.82 21.47 4.97
CA ASP A 126 29.27 22.43 5.98
C ASP A 126 28.34 22.41 7.23
N GLY A 127 27.30 21.57 7.19
CA GLY A 127 26.35 21.36 8.29
C GLY A 127 25.13 22.30 8.26
N ALA A 128 25.00 23.16 7.26
CA ALA A 128 23.85 24.05 7.12
C ALA A 128 22.61 23.26 6.66
N PRO A 129 21.41 23.50 7.26
CA PRO A 129 20.18 22.88 6.78
C PRO A 129 19.88 23.22 5.33
N LEU A 130 19.44 22.22 4.55
CA LEU A 130 18.96 22.36 3.17
C LEU A 130 17.47 22.03 3.04
N LEU A 131 16.97 21.10 3.86
CA LEU A 131 15.60 20.60 3.82
C LEU A 131 15.25 20.00 5.18
N GLY A 132 14.03 20.24 5.66
CA GLY A 132 13.44 19.54 6.80
C GLY A 132 12.37 18.55 6.34
N ILE A 133 12.34 17.36 6.93
CA ILE A 133 11.30 16.35 6.69
C ILE A 133 10.73 15.89 8.03
N ALA A 134 9.42 16.00 8.20
CA ALA A 134 8.68 15.30 9.25
C ALA A 134 8.12 14.00 8.67
N ALA A 135 8.78 12.89 8.94
CA ALA A 135 8.46 11.59 8.37
C ALA A 135 7.46 10.85 9.28
N VAL A 136 6.18 11.22 9.22
CA VAL A 136 5.16 10.65 10.12
C VAL A 136 4.75 9.25 9.62
N PRO A 137 4.89 8.18 10.42
CA PRO A 137 4.44 6.84 10.05
C PRO A 137 2.90 6.73 10.07
N TYR A 138 2.36 5.58 9.68
CA TYR A 138 0.96 5.26 9.91
C TYR A 138 0.64 5.30 11.40
N LEU A 139 -0.18 6.27 11.80
CA LEU A 139 -0.62 6.46 13.18
C LEU A 139 -1.78 5.51 13.49
N ARG A 140 -1.73 4.83 14.63
CA ARG A 140 -2.81 3.99 15.13
C ARG A 140 -3.69 4.76 16.11
N GLU A 141 -4.86 4.22 16.40
CA GLU A 141 -5.83 4.84 17.32
C GLU A 141 -5.21 5.24 18.65
N GLY A 142 -4.45 4.32 19.27
CA GLY A 142 -3.78 4.55 20.54
C GLY A 142 -2.64 5.56 20.48
N ASP A 143 -2.14 5.92 19.30
CA ASP A 143 -1.08 6.91 19.13
C ASP A 143 -1.65 8.35 19.20
N VAL A 144 -2.91 8.53 18.79
CA VAL A 144 -3.52 9.86 18.63
C VAL A 144 -4.69 10.13 19.58
N ARG A 145 -5.31 9.10 20.15
CA ARG A 145 -6.35 9.25 21.16
C ARG A 145 -6.40 8.09 22.14
N LEU A 146 -6.83 8.39 23.37
CA LEU A 146 -7.26 7.38 24.34
C LEU A 146 -8.76 7.18 24.18
N SER A 147 -9.21 5.93 24.12
CA SER A 147 -10.64 5.61 23.98
C SER A 147 -11.42 6.04 25.22
N GLY A 148 -12.53 6.76 25.02
CA GLY A 148 -13.52 7.01 26.07
C GLY A 148 -14.61 5.94 26.06
N GLU A 149 -15.06 5.49 27.24
CA GLU A 149 -16.26 4.68 27.36
C GLU A 149 -17.48 5.50 26.87
N ASN A 150 -18.19 5.02 25.83
CA ASN A 150 -19.37 5.63 25.18
C ASN A 150 -19.15 6.67 24.05
N ASP A 151 -18.02 6.64 23.32
CA ASP A 151 -17.85 7.47 22.11
C ASP A 151 -18.83 7.07 20.98
N THR A 152 -19.67 8.01 20.55
CA THR A 152 -20.39 7.90 19.26
C THR A 152 -19.41 7.88 18.09
N ASP A 153 -19.79 7.31 16.94
CA ASP A 153 -18.88 7.21 15.79
C ASP A 153 -18.46 8.60 15.27
N ALA A 154 -19.36 9.59 15.30
CA ALA A 154 -19.05 10.97 14.93
C ALA A 154 -18.05 11.62 15.90
N ALA A 155 -18.20 11.40 17.22
CA ALA A 155 -17.26 11.89 18.21
C ALA A 155 -15.87 11.25 18.02
N ARG A 156 -15.85 9.95 17.72
CA ARG A 156 -14.63 9.19 17.42
C ARG A 156 -13.90 9.71 16.19
N ALA A 157 -14.62 9.95 15.09
CA ALA A 157 -14.06 10.50 13.86
C ALA A 157 -13.51 11.93 14.07
N ALA A 158 -14.23 12.78 14.80
CA ALA A 158 -13.76 14.12 15.12
C ALA A 158 -12.53 14.10 16.04
N ALA A 159 -12.48 13.20 17.03
CA ALA A 159 -11.32 13.02 17.90
C ALA A 159 -10.11 12.47 17.13
N TRP A 160 -10.33 11.54 16.21
CA TRP A 160 -9.32 11.04 15.28
C TRP A 160 -8.69 12.17 14.46
N GLY A 161 -9.51 12.97 13.77
CA GLY A 161 -9.02 14.11 12.98
C GLY A 161 -8.25 15.13 13.83
N ARG A 162 -8.73 15.45 15.04
CA ARG A 162 -8.00 16.34 15.97
C ARG A 162 -6.67 15.75 16.42
N GLY A 163 -6.63 14.46 16.75
CA GLY A 163 -5.42 13.76 17.18
C GLY A 163 -4.36 13.72 16.08
N ILE A 164 -4.78 13.44 14.84
CA ILE A 164 -3.90 13.49 13.66
C ILE A 164 -3.33 14.91 13.47
N GLY A 165 -4.19 15.94 13.44
CA GLY A 165 -3.73 17.33 13.28
C GLY A 165 -2.78 17.77 14.41
N GLU A 166 -3.07 17.38 15.64
CA GLU A 166 -2.21 17.64 16.80
C GLU A 166 -0.85 16.95 16.69
N HIS A 167 -0.79 15.72 16.16
CA HIS A 167 0.46 15.02 15.92
C HIS A 167 1.32 15.73 14.87
N TYR A 168 0.73 16.10 13.73
CA TYR A 168 1.44 16.87 12.70
C TYR A 168 1.92 18.23 13.21
N ARG A 169 1.14 18.90 14.08
CA ARG A 169 1.56 20.14 14.74
C ARG A 169 2.79 19.92 15.63
N LYS A 170 2.82 18.86 16.43
CA LYS A 170 3.99 18.50 17.26
C LYS A 170 5.21 18.17 16.40
N ALA A 171 5.03 17.42 15.31
CA ALA A 171 6.10 17.10 14.38
C ALA A 171 6.67 18.36 13.70
N LEU A 172 5.81 19.31 13.33
CA LEU A 172 6.23 20.62 12.83
C LEU A 172 7.05 21.40 13.85
N GLU A 173 6.62 21.43 15.11
CA GLU A 173 7.35 22.12 16.19
C GLU A 173 8.71 21.49 16.46
N ALA A 174 8.77 20.16 16.50
CA ALA A 174 10.02 19.43 16.61
C ALA A 174 10.96 19.73 15.44
N LEU A 175 10.43 19.78 14.21
CA LEU A 175 11.22 20.06 13.01
C LEU A 175 11.74 21.50 13.02
N LYS A 176 10.89 22.48 13.32
CA LYS A 176 11.29 23.89 13.44
C LYS A 176 12.38 24.09 14.50
N THR A 177 12.29 23.38 15.61
CA THR A 177 13.33 23.36 16.65
C THR A 177 14.64 22.80 16.10
N ALA A 178 14.59 21.67 15.40
CA ALA A 178 15.78 21.04 14.79
C ALA A 178 16.41 21.88 13.67
N LEU A 179 15.61 22.69 12.97
CA LEU A 179 16.06 23.64 11.96
C LEU A 179 16.69 24.91 12.55
N SER A 180 16.41 25.21 13.83
CA SER A 180 17.02 26.33 14.57
C SER A 180 16.91 27.68 13.84
N GLY A 181 15.74 27.94 13.22
CA GLY A 181 15.45 29.19 12.51
C GLY A 181 15.92 29.25 11.05
N ALA A 182 16.45 28.15 10.49
CA ALA A 182 16.77 28.08 9.08
C ALA A 182 15.52 28.12 8.19
N GLU A 183 15.50 29.04 7.22
CA GLU A 183 14.41 29.19 6.25
C GLU A 183 14.65 28.27 5.04
N VAL A 184 14.38 26.98 5.23
CA VAL A 184 14.48 25.94 4.21
C VAL A 184 13.11 25.29 3.94
N PRO A 185 12.94 24.56 2.84
CA PRO A 185 11.74 23.78 2.60
C PRO A 185 11.45 22.79 3.73
N MET A 186 10.18 22.58 4.01
CA MET A 186 9.68 21.59 4.95
C MET A 186 8.66 20.67 4.29
N ILE A 187 8.94 19.37 4.33
CA ILE A 187 8.05 18.32 3.83
C ILE A 187 7.44 17.58 5.03
N ALA A 188 6.13 17.38 5.02
CA ALA A 188 5.49 16.37 5.84
C ALA A 188 5.32 15.09 5.01
N ALA A 189 5.68 13.93 5.56
CA ALA A 189 5.31 12.64 5.00
C ALA A 189 4.23 12.01 5.88
N GLY A 190 3.36 11.20 5.27
CA GLY A 190 2.28 10.52 5.96
C GLY A 190 1.82 9.27 5.22
N HIS A 191 1.23 8.36 5.97
CA HIS A 191 0.57 7.18 5.42
C HIS A 191 -0.81 7.08 6.05
N LEU A 192 -1.84 7.53 5.34
CA LEU A 192 -3.21 7.67 5.83
C LEU A 192 -4.17 7.95 4.69
N PHE A 193 -5.46 7.73 4.90
CA PHE A 193 -6.49 8.09 3.93
C PHE A 193 -6.98 9.54 4.11
N VAL A 194 -6.84 10.35 3.06
CA VAL A 194 -7.30 11.74 3.00
C VAL A 194 -8.55 11.84 2.14
N THR A 195 -9.59 12.47 2.67
CA THR A 195 -10.89 12.62 2.01
C THR A 195 -10.76 13.27 0.62
N GLY A 196 -11.50 12.76 -0.36
CA GLY A 196 -11.46 13.24 -1.75
C GLY A 196 -10.40 12.57 -2.64
N ALA A 197 -9.58 11.66 -2.09
CA ALA A 197 -8.70 10.83 -2.89
C ALA A 197 -9.48 9.68 -3.58
N LYS A 198 -9.17 9.45 -4.85
CA LYS A 198 -9.66 8.32 -5.65
C LYS A 198 -8.88 7.06 -5.28
N VAL A 199 -9.57 6.03 -4.79
CA VAL A 199 -8.94 4.73 -4.51
C VAL A 199 -8.81 3.94 -5.82
N ALA A 200 -7.78 3.09 -5.95
CA ALA A 200 -7.67 2.17 -7.09
C ALA A 200 -8.83 1.15 -7.05
N GLY A 201 -9.47 0.93 -8.20
CA GLY A 201 -10.68 0.10 -8.34
C GLY A 201 -11.37 0.33 -9.69
N PRO A 202 -12.30 -0.53 -10.11
CA PRO A 202 -12.97 -0.39 -11.41
C PRO A 202 -13.72 0.95 -11.49
N GLU A 203 -13.31 1.81 -12.43
CA GLU A 203 -14.00 3.05 -12.75
C GLU A 203 -15.18 2.78 -13.68
N GLU A 204 -16.38 2.58 -13.14
CA GLU A 204 -17.62 2.89 -13.86
C GLU A 204 -18.67 3.47 -12.89
N GLY A 205 -19.03 4.74 -13.13
CA GLY A 205 -20.35 5.28 -12.79
C GLY A 205 -20.69 5.56 -11.32
N SER A 206 -20.06 6.54 -10.68
CA SER A 206 -20.81 7.42 -9.76
C SER A 206 -20.13 8.78 -9.62
N ASP A 207 -20.83 9.83 -10.05
CA ASP A 207 -20.66 11.16 -9.47
C ASP A 207 -20.92 11.02 -7.96
N GLY A 208 -19.85 11.15 -7.17
CA GLY A 208 -19.91 11.06 -5.71
C GLY A 208 -19.94 9.63 -5.20
N GLY A 209 -18.78 8.96 -5.20
CA GLY A 209 -18.61 7.68 -4.52
C GLY A 209 -19.10 7.78 -3.07
N VAL A 210 -20.14 6.99 -2.78
CA VAL A 210 -20.78 6.89 -1.47
C VAL A 210 -19.74 6.41 -0.46
N TYR A 211 -19.34 7.29 0.45
CA TYR A 211 -18.47 6.96 1.58
C TYR A 211 -19.22 6.03 2.55
N VAL A 212 -18.89 4.75 2.54
CA VAL A 212 -19.30 3.82 3.59
C VAL A 212 -18.53 4.17 4.87
N GLY A 213 -19.26 4.49 5.94
CA GLY A 213 -18.78 5.11 7.19
C GLY A 213 -17.83 4.29 8.08
N SER A 214 -16.94 3.46 7.52
CA SER A 214 -15.96 2.66 8.26
C SER A 214 -14.49 2.99 7.95
N LEU A 215 -14.18 3.64 6.82
CA LEU A 215 -12.80 4.05 6.49
C LEU A 215 -12.45 5.34 7.24
N ARG A 216 -11.47 5.25 8.14
CA ARG A 216 -10.98 6.36 8.98
C ARG A 216 -10.21 7.37 8.13
N ASN A 217 -10.92 8.25 7.44
CA ASN A 217 -10.33 9.32 6.66
C ASN A 217 -10.15 10.61 7.48
N VAL A 218 -9.33 11.52 6.97
CA VAL A 218 -9.22 12.90 7.46
C VAL A 218 -9.24 13.88 6.31
N SER A 219 -9.70 15.11 6.55
CA SER A 219 -9.51 16.21 5.59
C SER A 219 -8.05 16.62 5.54
N ALA A 220 -7.57 17.09 4.37
CA ALA A 220 -6.22 17.65 4.22
C ALA A 220 -5.95 18.86 5.13
N ALA A 221 -6.99 19.47 5.70
CA ALA A 221 -6.87 20.56 6.67
C ALA A 221 -6.04 20.18 7.92
N VAL A 222 -5.90 18.89 8.24
CA VAL A 222 -5.06 18.43 9.37
C VAL A 222 -3.60 18.81 9.23
N PHE A 223 -3.10 19.03 8.01
CA PHE A 223 -1.71 19.42 7.77
C PHE A 223 -1.46 20.91 8.03
N GLY A 224 -2.50 21.75 7.98
CA GLY A 224 -2.36 23.21 7.96
C GLY A 224 -1.66 23.72 6.69
N ASN A 225 -1.05 24.91 6.75
CA ASN A 225 -0.43 25.58 5.61
C ASN A 225 1.05 25.94 5.81
N ALA A 226 1.68 25.37 6.84
CA ALA A 226 3.07 25.67 7.18
C ALA A 226 4.10 24.78 6.46
N TRP A 227 3.64 23.77 5.71
CA TRP A 227 4.49 22.87 4.93
C TRP A 227 4.56 23.32 3.48
N ASP A 228 5.71 23.10 2.84
CA ASP A 228 5.88 23.40 1.41
C ASP A 228 5.39 22.23 0.53
N TYR A 229 5.33 21.01 1.08
CA TYR A 229 4.78 19.82 0.43
C TYR A 229 4.36 18.75 1.43
N VAL A 230 3.32 17.97 1.10
CA VAL A 230 2.91 16.78 1.84
C VAL A 230 2.96 15.54 0.95
N ALA A 231 3.85 14.60 1.34
CA ALA A 231 4.13 13.33 0.69
C ALA A 231 3.31 12.20 1.31
N LEU A 232 2.30 11.70 0.59
CA LEU A 232 1.40 10.64 1.09
C LEU A 232 1.66 9.28 0.41
N GLY A 233 1.57 8.21 1.21
CA GLY A 233 1.29 6.84 0.78
C GLY A 233 -0.07 6.34 1.32
N HIS A 234 -0.40 5.06 1.13
CA HIS A 234 -1.65 4.35 1.45
C HIS A 234 -2.60 4.18 0.26
N ILE A 235 -2.65 5.16 -0.64
CA ILE A 235 -3.46 5.10 -1.85
C ILE A 235 -2.57 4.77 -3.03
N HIS A 236 -2.79 3.60 -3.63
CA HIS A 236 -1.93 3.05 -4.69
C HIS A 236 -2.01 3.80 -6.03
N ARG A 237 -3.00 4.69 -6.20
CA ARG A 237 -3.12 5.55 -7.39
C ARG A 237 -2.49 6.92 -7.15
N ALA A 238 -1.53 7.26 -8.00
CA ALA A 238 -0.86 8.56 -7.99
C ALA A 238 -1.87 9.69 -8.26
N GLN A 239 -1.95 10.67 -7.36
CA GLN A 239 -2.89 11.79 -7.51
C GLN A 239 -2.57 12.95 -6.58
N LYS A 240 -2.99 14.15 -7.00
CA LYS A 240 -3.03 15.34 -6.13
C LYS A 240 -4.29 15.31 -5.27
N VAL A 241 -4.17 15.79 -4.04
CA VAL A 241 -5.29 16.02 -3.13
C VAL A 241 -5.58 17.51 -3.08
N ALA A 242 -6.86 17.89 -3.17
CA ALA A 242 -7.26 19.28 -3.07
C ALA A 242 -6.99 19.83 -1.66
N ALA A 243 -6.09 20.83 -1.56
CA ALA A 243 -5.66 21.45 -0.31
C ALA A 243 -5.08 22.85 -0.57
N GLU A 244 -4.83 23.62 0.49
CA GLU A 244 -4.19 24.95 0.41
C GLU A 244 -2.70 24.89 0.04
N ILE A 245 -2.07 23.75 0.30
CA ILE A 245 -0.67 23.46 0.00
C ILE A 245 -0.58 22.23 -0.90
N PRO A 246 0.56 22.00 -1.58
CA PRO A 246 0.76 20.79 -2.37
C PRO A 246 0.67 19.52 -1.50
N VAL A 247 -0.35 18.69 -1.73
CA VAL A 247 -0.56 17.40 -1.07
C VAL A 247 -0.75 16.33 -2.13
N ARG A 248 -0.03 15.20 -2.02
CA ARG A 248 0.00 14.23 -3.11
C ARG A 248 0.27 12.81 -2.65
N TYR A 249 -0.49 11.86 -3.21
CA TYR A 249 -0.13 10.44 -3.19
C TYR A 249 0.80 10.13 -4.36
N SER A 250 1.92 9.46 -4.07
CA SER A 250 2.78 8.95 -5.16
C SER A 250 2.20 7.70 -5.83
N GLY A 251 1.38 6.93 -5.11
CA GLY A 251 0.87 5.66 -5.58
C GLY A 251 1.90 4.54 -5.47
N SER A 252 1.48 3.32 -5.75
CA SER A 252 2.40 2.19 -5.81
C SER A 252 3.22 2.27 -7.10
N PRO A 253 4.53 1.97 -7.07
CA PRO A 253 5.38 2.01 -8.25
C PRO A 253 5.12 0.83 -9.20
N LEU A 254 4.53 -0.26 -8.70
CA LEU A 254 4.12 -1.41 -9.47
C LEU A 254 2.62 -1.66 -9.27
N ALA A 255 1.95 -2.22 -10.26
CA ALA A 255 0.57 -2.69 -10.11
C ALA A 255 0.50 -3.73 -8.99
N LEU A 256 -0.32 -3.52 -7.96
CA LEU A 256 -0.45 -4.42 -6.80
C LEU A 256 -1.66 -5.36 -6.90
N ASP A 257 -2.61 -5.02 -7.76
CA ASP A 257 -3.82 -5.79 -8.05
C ASP A 257 -4.24 -5.63 -9.52
N ILE A 258 -5.28 -6.35 -9.93
CA ILE A 258 -5.84 -6.24 -11.28
C ILE A 258 -6.62 -4.91 -11.48
N GLY A 259 -7.11 -4.30 -10.41
CA GLY A 259 -7.82 -3.02 -10.46
C GLY A 259 -6.94 -1.87 -10.97
N GLY A 260 -5.64 -1.94 -10.69
CA GLY A 260 -4.62 -1.05 -11.26
C GLY A 260 -4.23 -1.34 -12.71
N ALA A 261 -4.88 -2.28 -13.40
CA ALA A 261 -4.60 -2.54 -14.81
C ALA A 261 -4.91 -1.31 -15.67
N GLY A 262 -3.85 -0.67 -16.19
CA GLY A 262 -3.94 0.54 -17.00
C GLY A 262 -3.64 1.85 -16.25
N ASP A 263 -3.47 1.79 -14.93
CA ASP A 263 -3.01 2.96 -14.17
C ASP A 263 -1.56 3.30 -14.55
N ARG A 264 -1.25 4.61 -14.63
CA ARG A 264 0.14 5.08 -14.75
C ARG A 264 0.80 5.03 -13.38
N HIS A 265 1.83 4.20 -13.26
CA HIS A 265 2.65 4.14 -12.05
C HIS A 265 3.79 5.14 -12.15
N VAL A 266 3.94 6.00 -11.15
CA VAL A 266 4.93 7.09 -11.16
C VAL A 266 5.65 7.18 -9.82
N VAL A 267 6.83 7.78 -9.85
CA VAL A 267 7.45 8.41 -8.67
C VAL A 267 7.46 9.93 -8.90
N ILE A 268 7.47 10.71 -7.83
CA ILE A 268 7.37 12.17 -7.92
C ILE A 268 8.73 12.79 -7.59
N GLU A 269 9.35 13.44 -8.56
CA GLU A 269 10.50 14.31 -8.31
C GLU A 269 10.01 15.69 -7.85
N LEU A 270 10.58 16.15 -6.74
CA LEU A 270 10.37 17.47 -6.16
C LEU A 270 11.69 18.22 -6.25
N GLU A 271 11.72 19.30 -7.01
CA GLU A 271 12.86 20.21 -7.09
C GLU A 271 12.53 21.49 -6.32
N PHE A 272 13.34 21.79 -5.31
CA PHE A 272 13.21 23.00 -4.51
C PHE A 272 14.36 23.97 -4.79
N GLU A 273 14.03 25.16 -5.27
CA GLU A 273 14.94 26.31 -5.33
C GLU A 273 14.54 27.31 -4.23
N GLY A 274 15.18 27.19 -3.07
CA GLY A 274 14.60 27.78 -1.86
C GLY A 274 13.26 27.11 -1.57
N LYS A 275 12.21 27.89 -1.25
CA LYS A 275 10.85 27.35 -1.04
C LYS A 275 10.02 27.21 -2.33
N ILE A 276 10.59 27.52 -3.49
CA ILE A 276 9.89 27.35 -4.77
C ILE A 276 9.94 25.88 -5.16
N LEU A 277 8.78 25.23 -5.25
CA LEU A 277 8.64 23.83 -5.61
C LEU A 277 8.29 23.66 -7.09
N THR A 278 9.01 22.76 -7.77
CA THR A 278 8.62 22.17 -9.06
C THR A 278 8.42 20.66 -8.89
N GLU A 279 7.24 20.16 -9.30
CA GLU A 279 6.92 18.73 -9.30
C GLU A 279 7.06 18.13 -10.71
N THR A 280 7.66 16.94 -10.82
CA THR A 280 7.71 16.17 -12.07
C THR A 280 7.33 14.71 -11.80
N GLU A 281 6.37 14.18 -12.56
CA GLU A 281 6.07 12.75 -12.56
C GLU A 281 7.07 11.99 -13.42
N ILE A 282 7.65 10.92 -12.87
CA ILE A 282 8.53 10.01 -13.59
C ILE A 282 7.84 8.65 -13.66
N GLU A 283 7.52 8.21 -14.87
CA GLU A 283 6.83 6.94 -15.09
C GLU A 283 7.73 5.75 -14.77
N VAL A 284 7.20 4.81 -13.99
CA VAL A 284 7.88 3.59 -13.57
C VAL A 284 7.60 2.48 -14.60
N PRO A 285 8.64 1.96 -15.27
CA PRO A 285 8.48 0.82 -16.15
C PRO A 285 7.90 -0.37 -15.40
N GLN A 286 6.89 -1.01 -15.97
CA GLN A 286 6.29 -2.22 -15.40
C GLN A 286 7.03 -3.45 -15.95
N PRO A 287 7.83 -4.18 -15.13
CA PRO A 287 8.57 -5.36 -15.60
C PRO A 287 7.65 -6.47 -16.10
N ARG A 288 6.42 -6.49 -15.58
CA ARG A 288 5.36 -7.40 -15.94
C ARG A 288 4.07 -6.60 -16.09
N ARG A 289 3.42 -6.72 -17.25
CA ARG A 289 2.13 -6.06 -17.50
C ARG A 289 1.01 -6.80 -16.76
N VAL A 290 0.09 -6.03 -16.19
CA VAL A 290 -1.17 -6.50 -15.65
C VAL A 290 -2.28 -6.01 -16.56
N MET A 291 -3.13 -6.92 -17.03
CA MET A 291 -4.08 -6.65 -18.10
C MET A 291 -5.46 -7.21 -17.76
N ARG A 292 -6.50 -6.48 -18.15
CA ARG A 292 -7.87 -6.97 -18.18
C ARG A 292 -8.32 -7.04 -19.63
N ILE A 293 -8.74 -8.22 -20.07
CA ILE A 293 -9.24 -8.46 -21.43
C ILE A 293 -10.71 -8.87 -21.38
N ARG A 294 -11.46 -8.53 -22.43
CA ARG A 294 -12.91 -8.78 -22.56
C ARG A 294 -13.20 -9.40 -23.92
N GLY A 295 -14.15 -10.32 -24.00
CA GLY A 295 -14.64 -10.85 -25.27
C GLY A 295 -15.23 -12.25 -25.19
N ASN A 296 -15.59 -12.80 -26.34
CA ASN A 296 -15.92 -14.22 -26.48
C ASN A 296 -14.65 -15.11 -26.44
N LEU A 297 -14.82 -16.44 -26.43
CA LEU A 297 -13.70 -17.37 -26.27
C LEU A 297 -12.59 -17.14 -27.32
N GLY A 298 -12.95 -17.01 -28.59
CA GLY A 298 -11.97 -16.81 -29.68
C GLY A 298 -11.23 -15.48 -29.55
N GLU A 299 -11.94 -14.41 -29.19
CA GLU A 299 -11.33 -13.09 -28.95
C GLU A 299 -10.38 -13.10 -27.75
N LEU A 300 -10.76 -13.76 -26.65
CA LEU A 300 -9.93 -13.87 -25.47
C LEU A 300 -8.64 -14.66 -25.76
N MET A 301 -8.74 -15.79 -26.46
CA MET A 301 -7.57 -16.58 -26.87
C MET A 301 -6.62 -15.76 -27.76
N ALA A 302 -7.15 -15.03 -28.75
CA ALA A 302 -6.35 -14.18 -29.61
C ALA A 302 -5.64 -13.05 -28.83
N ARG A 303 -6.33 -12.43 -27.85
CA ARG A 303 -5.73 -11.41 -26.99
C ARG A 303 -4.66 -11.97 -26.05
N ILE A 304 -4.85 -13.19 -25.54
CA ILE A 304 -3.86 -13.90 -24.73
C ILE A 304 -2.58 -14.16 -25.55
N GLU A 305 -2.72 -14.65 -26.78
CA GLU A 305 -1.58 -14.91 -27.68
C GLU A 305 -0.82 -13.61 -28.03
N SER A 306 -1.55 -12.53 -28.33
CA SER A 306 -0.97 -11.20 -28.56
C SER A 306 -0.20 -10.71 -27.33
N ALA A 307 -0.79 -10.85 -26.13
CA ALA A 307 -0.16 -10.43 -24.88
C ALA A 307 1.11 -11.22 -24.59
N GLY A 308 1.13 -12.53 -24.87
CA GLY A 308 2.33 -13.36 -24.72
C GLY A 308 3.46 -12.95 -25.65
N SER A 309 3.13 -12.55 -26.87
CA SER A 309 4.12 -12.07 -27.86
C SER A 309 4.71 -10.71 -27.47
N GLU A 310 3.89 -9.80 -26.94
CA GLU A 310 4.31 -8.45 -26.55
C GLU A 310 4.97 -8.38 -25.17
N SER A 311 4.52 -9.22 -24.24
CA SER A 311 4.88 -9.15 -22.82
C SER A 311 4.82 -10.53 -22.18
N PRO A 312 5.83 -11.37 -22.43
CA PRO A 312 5.95 -12.68 -21.79
C PRO A 312 5.80 -12.58 -20.27
N GLY A 313 4.99 -13.47 -19.70
CA GLY A 313 4.69 -13.50 -18.27
C GLY A 313 3.67 -12.46 -17.80
N ALA A 314 2.99 -11.73 -18.70
CA ALA A 314 1.89 -10.83 -18.33
C ALA A 314 0.84 -11.53 -17.47
N ILE A 315 0.20 -10.78 -16.56
CA ILE A 315 -0.88 -11.28 -15.71
C ILE A 315 -2.20 -10.78 -16.29
N ILE A 316 -3.10 -11.71 -16.61
CA ILE A 316 -4.31 -11.43 -17.36
C ILE A 316 -5.54 -11.85 -16.55
N GLU A 317 -6.45 -10.91 -16.31
CA GLU A 317 -7.83 -11.21 -15.96
C GLU A 317 -8.68 -11.22 -17.23
N ALA A 318 -9.37 -12.33 -17.48
CA ALA A 318 -10.26 -12.49 -18.61
C ALA A 318 -11.71 -12.30 -18.18
N ILE A 319 -12.43 -11.43 -18.90
CA ILE A 319 -13.86 -11.23 -18.73
C ILE A 319 -14.57 -11.80 -19.96
N TYR A 320 -15.32 -12.87 -19.74
CA TYR A 320 -16.04 -13.59 -20.78
C TYR A 320 -17.40 -12.95 -21.06
N GLU A 321 -17.59 -12.52 -22.30
CA GLU A 321 -18.79 -11.82 -22.78
C GLU A 321 -19.53 -12.60 -23.88
N GLY A 322 -19.17 -13.87 -24.09
CA GLY A 322 -19.83 -14.75 -25.07
C GLY A 322 -21.08 -15.44 -24.54
N GLU A 323 -21.65 -16.30 -25.38
CA GLU A 323 -22.80 -17.15 -25.03
C GLU A 323 -22.48 -18.06 -23.82
N PRO A 324 -23.46 -18.39 -22.95
CA PRO A 324 -23.25 -19.28 -21.82
C PRO A 324 -22.56 -20.58 -22.23
N MET A 325 -21.46 -20.91 -21.56
CA MET A 325 -20.72 -22.15 -21.75
C MET A 325 -20.29 -22.72 -20.40
N ASP A 326 -19.89 -23.99 -20.42
CA ASP A 326 -19.34 -24.64 -19.24
C ASP A 326 -18.11 -23.89 -18.72
N ALA A 327 -18.15 -23.49 -17.45
CA ALA A 327 -17.10 -22.69 -16.83
C ALA A 327 -15.78 -23.48 -16.73
N GLY A 328 -15.83 -24.80 -16.53
CA GLY A 328 -14.65 -25.66 -16.49
C GLY A 328 -13.98 -25.72 -17.86
N LEU A 329 -14.76 -25.88 -18.93
CA LEU A 329 -14.26 -25.85 -20.30
C LEU A 329 -13.65 -24.48 -20.65
N LEU A 330 -14.32 -23.39 -20.30
CA LEU A 330 -13.84 -22.03 -20.52
C LEU A 330 -12.48 -21.79 -19.85
N VAL A 331 -12.36 -22.12 -18.55
CA VAL A 331 -11.12 -21.97 -17.80
C VAL A 331 -10.03 -22.88 -18.35
N SER A 332 -10.37 -24.11 -18.75
CA SER A 332 -9.42 -25.06 -19.35
C SER A 332 -8.86 -24.56 -20.68
N GLU A 333 -9.71 -24.07 -21.59
CA GLU A 333 -9.26 -23.58 -22.91
C GLU A 333 -8.43 -22.30 -22.78
N LEU A 334 -8.87 -21.34 -21.97
CA LEU A 334 -8.11 -20.12 -21.72
C LEU A 334 -6.81 -20.40 -20.98
N GLY A 335 -6.82 -21.34 -20.03
CA GLY A 335 -5.61 -21.77 -19.31
C GLY A 335 -4.59 -22.42 -20.23
N ARG A 336 -5.03 -23.30 -21.16
CA ARG A 336 -4.16 -23.87 -22.19
C ARG A 336 -3.58 -22.79 -23.09
N SER A 337 -4.42 -21.88 -23.59
CA SER A 337 -3.98 -20.75 -24.42
C SER A 337 -2.97 -19.86 -23.69
N ALA A 338 -3.19 -19.57 -22.40
CA ALA A 338 -2.27 -18.79 -21.58
C ALA A 338 -0.93 -19.49 -21.37
N GLY A 339 -0.96 -20.81 -21.13
CA GLY A 339 0.24 -21.63 -21.02
C GLY A 339 1.06 -21.67 -22.31
N GLU A 340 0.41 -21.80 -23.47
CA GLU A 340 1.05 -21.77 -24.79
C GLU A 340 1.64 -20.38 -25.11
N ALA A 341 0.95 -19.31 -24.73
CA ALA A 341 1.40 -17.93 -24.91
C ALA A 341 2.45 -17.48 -23.87
N GLY A 342 2.71 -18.27 -22.83
CA GLY A 342 3.64 -17.92 -21.76
C GLY A 342 3.17 -16.76 -20.87
N VAL A 343 1.86 -16.63 -20.64
CA VAL A 343 1.26 -15.62 -19.75
C VAL A 343 0.56 -16.28 -18.56
N ASN A 344 0.27 -15.49 -17.53
CA ASN A 344 -0.39 -15.94 -16.31
C ASN A 344 -1.87 -15.53 -16.35
N LEU A 345 -2.77 -16.51 -16.40
CA LEU A 345 -4.21 -16.26 -16.30
C LEU A 345 -4.62 -16.20 -14.82
N SER A 346 -4.99 -15.01 -14.34
CA SER A 346 -5.30 -14.80 -12.91
C SER A 346 -6.72 -15.21 -12.54
N ALA A 347 -7.69 -14.85 -13.37
CA ALA A 347 -9.10 -15.11 -13.14
C ALA A 347 -9.86 -15.06 -14.47
N VAL A 348 -10.93 -15.85 -14.55
CA VAL A 348 -11.90 -15.80 -15.64
C VAL A 348 -13.27 -15.47 -15.05
N ARG A 349 -13.87 -14.35 -15.47
CA ARG A 349 -15.15 -13.86 -14.94
C ARG A 349 -16.19 -13.75 -16.04
N PRO A 350 -17.37 -14.38 -15.91
CA PRO A 350 -18.51 -14.10 -16.80
C PRO A 350 -19.01 -12.67 -16.61
N LYS A 351 -19.41 -11.99 -17.69
CA LYS A 351 -19.95 -10.62 -17.65
C LYS A 351 -21.16 -10.47 -16.72
N LEU A 352 -22.05 -11.47 -16.69
CA LEU A 352 -23.28 -11.42 -15.87
C LEU A 352 -23.00 -11.20 -14.37
N LEU A 353 -21.83 -11.64 -13.88
CA LEU A 353 -21.40 -11.45 -12.50
C LEU A 353 -20.87 -10.04 -12.20
N LEU A 354 -20.56 -9.24 -13.23
CA LEU A 354 -20.12 -7.85 -13.09
C LEU A 354 -21.31 -6.88 -13.11
N ASP A 355 -22.32 -7.16 -13.94
CA ASP A 355 -23.53 -6.32 -14.05
C ASP A 355 -24.51 -6.53 -12.86
N GLY A 356 -24.40 -7.66 -12.14
CA GLY A 356 -25.17 -7.97 -10.92
C GLY A 356 -24.58 -7.39 -9.63
N THR A 357 -23.37 -6.83 -9.67
CA THR A 357 -22.77 -6.09 -8.56
C THR A 357 -22.91 -4.59 -8.79
N GLY A 358 -24.15 -4.11 -8.85
CA GLY A 358 -24.42 -2.71 -8.55
C GLY A 358 -24.03 -2.45 -7.09
N ASP A 359 -23.07 -1.56 -6.87
CA ASP A 359 -22.73 -1.00 -5.56
C ASP A 359 -22.12 -1.97 -4.52
N ALA A 360 -21.17 -2.81 -4.93
CA ALA A 360 -20.11 -3.22 -4.01
C ALA A 360 -18.93 -2.27 -4.25
N GLY A 361 -18.78 -1.28 -3.35
CA GLY A 361 -17.62 -0.39 -3.29
C GLY A 361 -16.27 -1.16 -3.23
N PRO A 362 -15.14 -0.43 -3.14
CA PRO A 362 -13.80 -1.00 -3.34
C PRO A 362 -13.63 -2.31 -2.60
N VAL A 363 -13.05 -3.30 -3.28
CA VAL A 363 -12.77 -4.64 -2.75
C VAL A 363 -12.17 -4.47 -1.37
N LYS A 364 -12.98 -4.78 -0.35
CA LYS A 364 -12.54 -4.89 1.04
C LYS A 364 -11.37 -5.88 1.04
N SER A 365 -10.30 -5.55 1.78
CA SER A 365 -9.33 -6.56 2.16
C SER A 365 -10.09 -7.78 2.70
N LEU A 366 -9.61 -9.00 2.43
CA LEU A 366 -10.18 -10.22 3.02
C LEU A 366 -10.21 -10.14 4.56
N ASP A 367 -9.43 -9.24 5.16
CA ASP A 367 -9.40 -8.94 6.59
C ASP A 367 -10.56 -8.04 7.07
N ASP A 368 -11.31 -7.39 6.17
CA ASP A 368 -12.40 -6.44 6.48
C ASP A 368 -13.81 -6.97 6.16
N ILE A 369 -13.91 -8.23 5.71
CA ILE A 369 -15.20 -8.89 5.45
C ILE A 369 -15.40 -10.01 6.47
N SER A 370 -16.46 -9.90 7.27
CA SER A 370 -16.85 -10.99 8.16
C SER A 370 -17.38 -12.19 7.34
N PRO A 371 -17.18 -13.43 7.79
CA PRO A 371 -17.66 -14.62 7.08
C PRO A 371 -19.17 -14.60 6.78
N ASP A 372 -19.99 -13.96 7.63
CA ASP A 372 -21.42 -13.74 7.36
C ASP A 372 -21.67 -12.74 6.23
N GLY A 373 -20.80 -11.74 6.08
CA GLY A 373 -20.82 -10.81 4.95
C GLY A 373 -20.54 -11.51 3.64
N VAL A 374 -19.52 -12.38 3.60
CA VAL A 374 -19.20 -13.20 2.41
C VAL A 374 -20.36 -14.14 2.08
N PHE A 375 -20.94 -14.80 3.07
CA PHE A 375 -22.06 -15.72 2.87
C PHE A 375 -23.28 -15.02 2.27
N ARG A 376 -23.65 -13.84 2.77
CA ARG A 376 -24.74 -13.04 2.19
C ARG A 376 -24.44 -12.65 0.74
N SER A 377 -23.22 -12.20 0.44
CA SER A 377 -22.81 -11.89 -0.94
C SER A 377 -22.87 -13.11 -1.88
N VAL A 378 -22.62 -14.33 -1.38
CA VAL A 378 -22.78 -15.56 -2.16
C VAL A 378 -24.26 -15.87 -2.40
N LEU A 379 -25.14 -15.68 -1.42
CA LEU A 379 -26.60 -15.86 -1.61
C LEU A 379 -27.16 -14.83 -2.61
N ASP A 380 -26.65 -13.60 -2.57
CA ASP A 380 -26.96 -12.53 -3.53
C ASP A 380 -26.52 -12.90 -4.95
N ALA A 381 -25.26 -13.33 -5.10
CA ALA A 381 -24.70 -13.70 -6.40
C ALA A 381 -25.41 -14.91 -7.07
N ASN A 382 -26.05 -15.77 -6.28
CA ASN A 382 -26.76 -16.95 -6.78
C ASN A 382 -28.28 -16.74 -6.89
N ALA A 383 -28.78 -15.50 -6.69
CA ALA A 383 -30.20 -15.17 -6.73
C ALA A 383 -31.08 -16.12 -5.89
N VAL A 384 -30.58 -16.51 -4.72
CA VAL A 384 -31.27 -17.41 -3.79
C VAL A 384 -32.55 -16.72 -3.30
N SER A 385 -33.67 -17.47 -3.26
CA SER A 385 -34.97 -16.94 -2.85
C SER A 385 -34.97 -16.50 -1.38
N ASP A 386 -35.84 -15.55 -1.00
CA ASP A 386 -35.95 -15.09 0.40
C ASP A 386 -36.32 -16.24 1.35
N GLU A 387 -37.15 -17.18 0.90
CA GLU A 387 -37.52 -18.38 1.66
C GLU A 387 -36.32 -19.30 1.92
N ASP A 388 -35.45 -19.49 0.93
CA ASP A 388 -34.21 -20.28 1.07
C ASP A 388 -33.16 -19.52 1.89
N ARG A 389 -33.09 -18.18 1.78
CA ARG A 389 -32.18 -17.34 2.58
C ARG A 389 -32.51 -17.45 4.07
N ASP A 390 -33.79 -17.39 4.42
CA ASP A 390 -34.26 -17.51 5.80
C ASP A 390 -34.00 -18.90 6.36
N ALA A 391 -34.00 -19.94 5.52
CA ALA A 391 -33.65 -21.30 5.92
C ALA A 391 -32.13 -21.53 6.04
N LEU A 392 -31.32 -20.99 5.13
CA LEU A 392 -29.87 -21.24 5.05
C LEU A 392 -29.04 -20.38 6.02
N THR A 393 -29.47 -19.16 6.30
CA THR A 393 -28.76 -18.23 7.19
C THR A 393 -28.52 -18.78 8.61
N PRO A 394 -29.53 -19.31 9.33
CA PRO A 394 -29.29 -19.86 10.67
C PRO A 394 -28.39 -21.11 10.63
N LEU A 395 -28.48 -21.95 9.60
CA LEU A 395 -27.63 -23.14 9.44
C LEU A 395 -26.16 -22.77 9.21
N PHE A 396 -25.91 -21.73 8.41
CA PHE A 396 -24.57 -21.22 8.17
C PHE A 396 -23.95 -20.64 9.44
N LEU A 397 -24.71 -19.83 10.21
CA LEU A 397 -24.22 -19.26 11.46
C LEU A 397 -23.89 -20.33 12.50
N GLU A 398 -24.70 -21.39 12.59
CA GLU A 398 -24.41 -22.54 13.46
C GLU A 398 -23.14 -23.29 13.02
N ALA A 399 -22.96 -23.50 11.72
CA ALA A 399 -21.75 -24.14 11.18
C ALA A 399 -20.49 -23.29 11.43
N LEU A 400 -20.60 -21.97 11.30
CA LEU A 400 -19.53 -21.02 11.55
C LEU A 400 -19.12 -21.02 13.03
N GLU A 401 -20.09 -20.99 13.95
CA GLU A 401 -19.83 -21.05 15.39
C GLU A 401 -19.12 -22.37 15.78
N ARG A 402 -19.56 -23.50 15.22
CA ARG A 402 -18.91 -24.80 15.44
C ARG A 402 -17.47 -24.81 14.90
N ALA A 403 -17.22 -24.21 13.74
CA ALA A 403 -15.89 -24.12 13.17
C ALA A 403 -14.95 -23.27 14.05
N GLU A 404 -15.43 -22.14 14.58
CA GLU A 404 -14.67 -21.28 15.48
C GLU A 404 -14.32 -21.99 16.81
N ILE A 405 -15.25 -22.76 17.37
CA ILE A 405 -15.00 -23.56 18.58
C ILE A 405 -13.90 -24.58 18.31
N LEU A 406 -13.97 -25.33 17.21
CA LEU A 406 -12.96 -26.31 16.82
C LEU A 406 -11.59 -25.67 16.59
N GLU A 407 -11.54 -24.47 16.01
CA GLU A 407 -10.30 -23.74 15.78
C GLU A 407 -9.67 -23.27 17.10
N ARG A 408 -10.49 -22.78 18.05
CA ARG A 408 -10.05 -22.42 19.41
C ARG A 408 -9.50 -23.61 20.16
N GLU A 409 -10.16 -24.76 20.09
CA GLU A 409 -9.68 -26.02 20.69
C GLU A 409 -8.38 -26.50 20.06
N LYS A 410 -8.23 -26.37 18.74
CA LYS A 410 -7.00 -26.72 18.02
C LYS A 410 -5.84 -25.80 18.42
N LYS A 411 -6.08 -24.48 18.50
CA LYS A 411 -5.08 -23.49 18.98
C LYS A 411 -4.69 -23.72 20.43
N ALA A 412 -5.64 -24.10 21.29
CA ALA A 412 -5.38 -24.45 22.68
C ALA A 412 -4.48 -25.70 22.80
N LYS A 413 -4.78 -26.77 22.04
CA LYS A 413 -3.95 -27.99 22.00
C LYS A 413 -2.54 -27.73 21.46
N VAL A 414 -2.38 -26.83 20.49
CA VAL A 414 -1.06 -26.44 19.97
C VAL A 414 -0.26 -25.66 21.02
N ARG A 415 -0.89 -24.72 21.74
CA ARG A 415 -0.26 -24.00 22.86
C ARG A 415 0.15 -24.93 24.00
N GLU A 416 -0.69 -25.91 24.34
CA GLU A 416 -0.39 -26.88 25.40
C GLU A 416 0.78 -27.79 25.02
N LYS A 417 0.87 -28.23 23.75
CA LYS A 417 2.03 -28.98 23.24
C LYS A 417 3.32 -28.16 23.22
N LEU A 418 3.25 -26.87 22.89
CA LEU A 418 4.42 -25.98 22.94
C LEU A 418 4.91 -25.79 24.38
N ALA A 419 4.00 -25.59 25.34
CA ALA A 419 4.34 -25.45 26.76
C ALA A 419 4.89 -26.75 27.38
N GLN A 420 4.44 -27.92 26.92
CA GLN A 420 5.00 -29.22 27.34
C GLN A 420 6.36 -29.53 26.69
N GLY A 421 6.60 -29.03 25.47
CA GLY A 421 7.89 -29.12 24.78
C GLY A 421 8.97 -28.22 25.43
N GLU A 422 8.59 -27.06 25.95
CA GLU A 422 9.52 -26.17 26.68
C GLU A 422 9.91 -26.75 28.04
N LYS A 423 8.99 -27.41 28.76
CA LYS A 423 9.30 -28.09 30.04
C LYS A 423 10.21 -29.31 29.90
N SER A 424 10.09 -30.06 28.80
CA SER A 424 10.95 -31.22 28.54
C SER A 424 12.37 -30.79 28.11
N ALA A 425 12.53 -29.61 27.51
CA ALA A 425 13.85 -29.04 27.20
C ALA A 425 14.57 -28.46 28.44
N GLU A 426 13.83 -28.08 29.50
CA GLU A 426 14.42 -27.67 30.79
C GLU A 426 14.82 -28.86 31.68
N GLU A 427 14.13 -30.01 31.61
CA GLU A 427 14.48 -31.20 32.40
C GLU A 427 15.63 -32.05 31.81
N ASP A 428 15.89 -31.96 30.50
CA ASP A 428 17.05 -32.62 29.85
C ASP A 428 18.34 -31.75 29.87
N GLY A 429 18.30 -30.61 30.56
CA GLY A 429 19.39 -29.62 30.63
C GLY A 429 20.09 -29.49 32.00
N GLU A 430 19.73 -30.29 32.99
CA GLU A 430 20.47 -30.52 34.25
C GLU A 430 21.21 -31.88 34.21
#